data_AF-A0A4R6VM55-F1
#
_entry.id   AF-A0A4R6VM55-F1
#
_cell.length_a   1.000
_cell.length_b   1.000
_cell.length_c   1.000
_cell.angle_alpha   90.00
_cell.angle_beta   90.00
_cell.angle_gamma   90.00
#
_symmetry.space_group_name_H-M   'P 1'
#
loop_
_entity.id
_entity.type
_entity.pdbx_description
1 polymer ?
#
loop_
_entity_poly.entity_id
_entity_poly.type
_entity_poly.pdbx_seq_one_letter_code
_entity_poly.pdbx_strand_id
1 'polypeptide(L)'
;MTTTESVRTLSLTEIGPAERGTRPDEVVIALSPAFGDPFTKTIVDVPHAEVIRQLLAGIEERGGSARVIKVYKTADLAAIAHFGAKLSGSGIAVGVLSRGTTVLHQRDLARLSNLELFPQAPLLDAEVFRMIGANAAQYAQGQSPRPVPTRNDQMARPRWQAKAALLHLKEFDCIDKDRNAVEVEPVITKVD
;
A
#
# COMPACT_ATOMS: atom_id res chain seq x y z
N MET A 1 21.78 0.20 -22.96
CA MET A 1 21.07 1.50 -22.96
C MET A 1 20.56 1.73 -21.55
N THR A 2 21.24 2.56 -20.78
CA THR A 2 20.74 3.07 -19.50
C THR A 2 19.65 4.08 -19.83
N THR A 3 18.40 3.63 -19.82
CA THR A 3 17.26 4.54 -19.87
C THR A 3 17.33 5.40 -18.62
N THR A 4 17.56 6.70 -18.80
CA THR A 4 17.46 7.68 -17.72
C THR A 4 16.03 7.64 -17.21
N GLU A 5 15.76 6.86 -16.16
CA GLU A 5 14.46 6.87 -15.51
C GLU A 5 14.26 8.27 -14.93
N SER A 6 13.29 9.00 -15.48
CA SER A 6 12.89 10.29 -14.93
C SER A 6 12.51 10.11 -13.47
N VAL A 7 13.18 10.84 -12.58
CA VAL A 7 12.88 10.83 -11.15
C VAL A 7 11.46 11.34 -10.96
N ARG A 8 10.61 10.56 -10.29
CA ARG A 8 9.23 10.97 -9.95
C ARG A 8 9.13 11.22 -8.46
N THR A 9 8.48 12.32 -8.09
CA THR A 9 8.15 12.65 -6.71
C THR A 9 6.66 12.42 -6.45
N LEU A 10 6.33 12.08 -5.20
CA LEU A 10 4.97 11.90 -4.73
C LEU A 10 4.67 12.98 -3.70
N SER A 11 3.58 13.71 -3.89
CA SER A 11 2.92 14.44 -2.81
C SER A 11 1.52 13.86 -2.61
N LEU A 12 1.07 13.81 -1.35
CA LEU A 12 -0.26 13.34 -0.97
C LEU A 12 -1.07 14.55 -0.50
N THR A 13 -2.01 15.00 -1.32
CA THR A 13 -2.88 16.14 -1.00
C THR A 13 -4.09 15.64 -0.22
N GLU A 14 -4.30 16.14 0.99
CA GLU A 14 -5.48 15.77 1.78
C GLU A 14 -6.74 16.38 1.18
N ILE A 15 -7.76 15.55 0.93
CA ILE A 15 -9.03 15.98 0.33
C ILE A 15 -10.21 15.89 1.31
N GLY A 16 -10.02 15.27 2.48
CA GLY A 16 -11.01 15.23 3.55
C GLY A 16 -10.88 14.01 4.47
N PRO A 17 -11.79 13.84 5.43
CA PRO A 17 -11.87 12.63 6.25
C PRO A 17 -12.08 11.38 5.39
N ALA A 18 -11.44 10.27 5.74
CA ALA A 18 -11.65 9.00 5.05
C ALA A 18 -13.02 8.41 5.45
N GLU A 19 -14.01 8.53 4.56
CA GLU A 19 -15.34 7.99 4.78
C GLU A 19 -15.52 6.59 4.20
N ARG A 20 -16.64 5.94 4.59
CA ARG A 20 -17.04 4.65 4.04
C ARG A 20 -17.54 4.84 2.61
N GLY A 21 -16.88 4.19 1.65
CA GLY A 21 -17.28 4.21 0.26
C GLY A 21 -18.52 3.36 -0.02
N THR A 22 -19.20 3.69 -1.11
CA THR A 22 -20.44 3.05 -1.56
C THR A 22 -20.26 2.25 -2.85
N ARG A 23 -19.12 2.42 -3.53
CA ARG A 23 -18.82 1.79 -4.81
C ARG A 23 -18.47 0.31 -4.62
N PRO A 24 -19.19 -0.62 -5.26
CA PRO A 24 -18.88 -2.04 -5.12
C PRO A 24 -17.59 -2.45 -5.84
N ASP A 25 -17.11 -1.62 -6.77
CA ASP A 25 -15.88 -1.83 -7.56
C ASP A 25 -14.65 -1.13 -6.97
N GLU A 26 -14.76 -0.47 -5.81
CA GLU A 26 -13.64 0.28 -5.24
C GLU A 26 -12.65 -0.59 -4.47
N VAL A 27 -11.38 -0.24 -4.54
CA VAL A 27 -10.29 -0.77 -3.71
C VAL A 27 -9.68 0.38 -2.94
N VAL A 28 -9.65 0.27 -1.62
CA VAL A 28 -8.98 1.26 -0.77
C VAL A 28 -7.50 0.90 -0.63
N ILE A 29 -6.61 1.81 -1.01
CA ILE A 29 -5.17 1.73 -0.71
C ILE A 29 -4.94 2.48 0.62
N ALA A 30 -4.68 1.74 1.68
CA ALA A 30 -4.45 2.27 3.02
C ALA A 30 -2.95 2.38 3.31
N LEU A 31 -2.48 3.62 3.41
CA LEU A 31 -1.08 3.95 3.62
C LEU A 31 -0.79 4.21 5.08
N SER A 32 0.38 3.76 5.51
CA SER A 32 0.96 4.03 6.83
C SER A 32 1.26 5.52 7.07
N PRO A 33 1.42 5.95 8.34
CA PRO A 33 1.55 7.36 8.71
C PRO A 33 2.73 8.07 8.04
N ALA A 34 3.85 7.38 7.82
CA ALA A 34 5.07 7.96 7.27
C ALA A 34 5.21 7.79 5.75
N PHE A 35 4.23 7.18 5.08
CA PHE A 35 4.30 6.93 3.64
C PHE A 35 4.08 8.24 2.88
N GLY A 36 5.03 8.56 2.00
CA GLY A 36 5.01 9.78 1.17
C GLY A 36 5.62 10.98 1.88
N ASP A 37 5.70 10.94 3.21
CA ASP A 37 6.34 11.93 4.07
C ASP A 37 6.42 11.37 5.51
N PRO A 38 7.60 11.27 6.15
CA PRO A 38 8.93 11.64 5.63
C PRO A 38 9.58 10.59 4.72
N PHE A 39 9.02 9.38 4.62
CA PHE A 39 9.58 8.36 3.74
C PHE A 39 9.08 8.52 2.31
N THR A 40 10.02 8.51 1.36
CA THR A 40 9.75 8.62 -0.07
C THR A 40 10.14 7.37 -0.85
N LYS A 41 10.70 6.35 -0.19
CA LYS A 41 11.17 5.10 -0.81
C LYS A 41 11.03 3.90 0.14
N THR A 42 10.91 2.70 -0.43
CA THR A 42 10.89 1.44 0.30
C THR A 42 12.26 1.04 0.85
N ILE A 43 12.33 -0.10 1.55
CA ILE A 43 13.58 -0.62 2.13
C ILE A 43 14.69 -0.91 1.09
N VAL A 44 14.32 -1.12 -0.17
CA VAL A 44 15.22 -1.34 -1.32
C VAL A 44 15.13 -0.20 -2.34
N ASP A 45 14.78 0.99 -1.87
CA ASP A 45 14.83 2.24 -2.63
C ASP A 45 13.84 2.36 -3.82
N VAL A 46 12.81 1.51 -3.88
CA VAL A 46 11.68 1.71 -4.82
C VAL A 46 10.96 3.00 -4.42
N PRO A 47 10.83 4.01 -5.30
CA PRO A 47 10.14 5.24 -4.96
C PRO A 47 8.67 5.01 -4.60
N HIS A 48 8.16 5.67 -3.57
CA HIS A 48 6.74 5.60 -3.21
C HIS A 48 5.81 6.07 -4.35
N ALA A 49 6.27 7.02 -5.15
CA ALA A 49 5.60 7.43 -6.39
C ALA A 49 5.37 6.22 -7.32
N GLU A 50 6.37 5.35 -7.46
CA GLU A 50 6.28 4.15 -8.30
C GLU A 50 5.38 3.09 -7.66
N VAL A 51 5.47 2.89 -6.35
CA VAL A 51 4.58 1.97 -5.60
C VAL A 51 3.11 2.34 -5.82
N ILE A 52 2.75 3.60 -5.59
CA ILE A 52 1.38 4.09 -5.77
C ILE A 52 0.96 3.97 -7.23
N ARG A 53 1.78 4.43 -8.17
CA ARG A 53 1.49 4.38 -9.59
C ARG A 53 1.15 2.96 -10.06
N GLN A 54 1.90 1.97 -9.60
CA GLN A 54 1.69 0.58 -10.02
C GLN A 54 0.46 -0.04 -9.36
N LEU A 55 0.20 0.25 -8.08
CA LEU A 55 -1.03 -0.19 -7.42
C LEU A 55 -2.27 0.38 -8.11
N LEU A 56 -2.28 1.69 -8.39
CA LEU A 56 -3.37 2.36 -9.11
C LEU A 56 -3.57 1.74 -10.50
N ALA A 57 -2.49 1.63 -11.29
CA ALA A 57 -2.55 1.04 -12.63
C ALA A 57 -3.08 -0.40 -12.62
N GLY A 58 -2.62 -1.23 -11.68
CA GLY A 58 -3.11 -2.59 -11.53
C GLY A 58 -4.62 -2.67 -11.25
N ILE A 59 -5.12 -1.78 -10.38
CA ILE A 59 -6.56 -1.69 -10.07
C ILE A 59 -7.36 -1.25 -11.31
N GLU A 60 -6.93 -0.18 -11.96
CA GLU A 60 -7.59 0.42 -13.12
C GLU A 60 -7.63 -0.52 -14.33
N GLU A 61 -6.55 -1.28 -14.59
CA GLU A 61 -6.46 -2.27 -15.67
C GLU A 61 -7.48 -3.40 -15.55
N ARG A 62 -7.97 -3.66 -14.34
CA ARG A 62 -9.02 -4.65 -14.09
C ARG A 62 -10.40 -4.02 -13.97
N GLY A 63 -10.54 -2.73 -14.27
CA GLY A 63 -11.79 -1.99 -14.18
C GLY A 63 -12.25 -1.74 -12.74
N GLY A 64 -11.34 -1.80 -11.76
CA GLY A 64 -11.60 -1.37 -10.40
C GLY A 64 -11.35 0.13 -10.25
N SER A 65 -11.92 0.73 -9.20
CA SER A 65 -11.66 2.13 -8.85
C SER A 65 -10.77 2.20 -7.62
N ALA A 66 -9.72 3.00 -7.65
CA ALA A 66 -8.82 3.12 -6.51
C ALA A 66 -9.16 4.36 -5.67
N ARG A 67 -9.03 4.22 -4.34
CA ARG A 67 -9.15 5.33 -3.39
C ARG A 67 -8.03 5.24 -2.37
N VAL A 68 -7.31 6.32 -2.13
CA VAL A 68 -6.11 6.32 -1.29
C VAL A 68 -6.39 7.01 0.03
N ILE A 69 -6.03 6.37 1.14
CA ILE A 69 -6.17 6.95 2.48
C ILE A 69 -4.83 6.88 3.22
N LYS A 70 -4.59 7.84 4.13
CA LYS A 70 -3.54 7.74 5.15
C LYS A 70 -4.14 7.41 6.50
N VAL A 71 -3.58 6.40 7.17
CA VAL A 71 -3.94 5.97 8.51
C VAL A 71 -2.86 6.41 9.49
N TYR A 72 -3.18 7.32 10.40
CA TYR A 72 -2.20 7.91 11.33
C TYR A 72 -2.12 7.22 12.70
N LYS A 73 -3.18 6.53 13.12
CA LYS A 73 -3.30 6.03 14.51
C LYS A 73 -2.46 4.79 14.83
N THR A 74 -1.82 4.19 13.83
CA THR A 74 -1.02 2.97 13.99
C THR A 74 -0.03 2.81 12.84
N ALA A 75 1.07 2.10 13.10
CA ALA A 75 2.01 1.62 12.08
C ALA A 75 1.88 0.08 11.85
N ASP A 76 0.90 -0.58 12.48
CA ASP A 76 0.64 -2.00 12.26
C ASP A 76 -0.07 -2.22 10.91
N LEU A 77 0.60 -2.93 10.00
CA LEU A 77 0.12 -3.17 8.64
C LEU A 77 -1.26 -3.85 8.59
N ALA A 78 -1.49 -4.83 9.46
CA ALA A 78 -2.74 -5.60 9.45
C ALA A 78 -3.89 -4.73 9.95
N ALA A 79 -3.66 -3.90 10.97
CA ALA A 79 -4.63 -2.91 11.43
C ALA A 79 -4.93 -1.84 10.36
N ILE A 80 -3.90 -1.33 9.66
CA ILE A 80 -4.06 -0.36 8.56
C ILE A 80 -4.93 -0.94 7.43
N ALA A 81 -4.60 -2.14 6.97
CA ALA A 81 -5.32 -2.78 5.87
C ALA A 81 -6.75 -3.15 6.27
N HIS A 82 -6.96 -3.69 7.49
CA HIS A 82 -8.30 -4.02 7.98
C HIS A 82 -9.17 -2.77 8.13
N PHE A 83 -8.60 -1.66 8.61
CA PHE A 83 -9.28 -0.38 8.67
C PHE A 83 -9.70 0.10 7.27
N GLY A 84 -8.79 0.08 6.29
CA GLY A 84 -9.10 0.41 4.90
C GLY A 84 -10.19 -0.50 4.31
N ALA A 85 -10.14 -1.80 4.60
CA ALA A 85 -11.12 -2.77 4.10
C ALA A 85 -12.52 -2.49 4.66
N LYS A 86 -12.64 -2.03 5.91
CA LYS A 86 -13.92 -1.62 6.50
C LYS A 86 -14.50 -0.35 5.87
N LEU A 87 -13.63 0.58 5.42
CA LEU A 87 -14.05 1.77 4.69
C LEU A 87 -14.36 1.50 3.22
N SER A 88 -13.79 0.43 2.65
CA SER A 88 -13.99 0.07 1.26
C SER A 88 -15.44 -0.35 0.95
N GLY A 89 -15.99 0.22 -0.12
CA GLY A 89 -17.30 -0.14 -0.67
C GLY A 89 -17.36 -1.61 -1.12
N SER A 90 -16.32 -2.13 -1.79
CA SER A 90 -16.18 -3.56 -2.11
C SER A 90 -15.82 -4.40 -0.88
N GLY A 91 -15.19 -3.78 0.11
CA GLY A 91 -14.67 -4.46 1.30
C GLY A 91 -13.24 -4.94 1.14
N ILE A 92 -12.58 -4.62 0.03
CA ILE A 92 -11.19 -4.96 -0.26
C ILE A 92 -10.30 -3.74 -0.05
N ALA A 93 -9.16 -3.96 0.59
CA ALA A 93 -8.11 -2.94 0.71
C ALA A 93 -6.70 -3.52 0.56
N VAL A 94 -5.79 -2.66 0.11
CA VAL A 94 -4.35 -2.89 0.10
C VAL A 94 -3.73 -2.03 1.19
N GLY A 95 -3.13 -2.64 2.22
CA GLY A 95 -2.34 -1.92 3.21
C GLY A 95 -0.87 -1.84 2.78
N VAL A 96 -0.22 -0.70 2.97
CA VAL A 96 1.20 -0.50 2.62
C VAL A 96 1.96 0.26 3.71
N LEU A 97 3.02 -0.36 4.24
CA LEU A 97 4.01 0.33 5.08
C LEU A 97 5.01 1.11 4.23
N SER A 98 5.60 2.19 4.77
CA SER A 98 6.64 2.97 4.07
C SER A 98 7.81 2.10 3.63
N ARG A 99 8.22 1.13 4.46
CA ARG A 99 9.31 0.22 4.08
C ARG A 99 8.95 -0.74 2.93
N GLY A 100 7.69 -0.78 2.49
CA GLY A 100 7.19 -1.55 1.36
C GLY A 100 6.35 -2.79 1.72
N THR A 101 6.35 -3.24 2.98
CA THR A 101 5.56 -4.42 3.39
C THR A 101 4.08 -4.16 3.08
N THR A 102 3.45 -5.09 2.37
CA THR A 102 2.11 -4.91 1.78
C THR A 102 1.20 -6.09 2.11
N VAL A 103 -0.09 -5.85 2.23
CA VAL A 103 -1.10 -6.89 2.46
C VAL A 103 -2.41 -6.56 1.73
N LEU A 104 -3.05 -7.58 1.16
CA LEU A 104 -4.42 -7.53 0.64
C LEU A 104 -5.37 -8.05 1.71
N HIS A 105 -6.35 -7.26 2.11
CA HIS A 105 -7.27 -7.59 3.21
C HIS A 105 -8.73 -7.45 2.77
N GLN A 106 -9.60 -8.23 3.40
CA GLN A 106 -11.06 -8.16 3.25
C GLN A 106 -11.74 -7.80 4.58
N ARG A 107 -12.82 -7.02 4.54
CA ARG A 107 -13.50 -6.46 5.73
C ARG A 107 -13.93 -7.51 6.76
N ASP A 108 -14.38 -8.67 6.29
CA ASP A 108 -14.99 -9.74 7.10
C ASP A 108 -13.97 -10.73 7.68
N LEU A 109 -12.70 -10.63 7.28
CA LEU A 109 -11.63 -11.44 7.86
C LEU A 109 -11.22 -10.91 9.23
N ALA A 110 -10.72 -11.81 10.08
CA ALA A 110 -10.05 -11.42 11.32
C ALA A 110 -8.87 -10.50 11.02
N ARG A 111 -8.61 -9.51 11.88
CA ARG A 111 -7.61 -8.45 11.67
C ARG A 111 -6.21 -8.95 11.29
N LEU A 112 -5.77 -10.07 11.87
CA LEU A 112 -4.43 -10.65 11.61
C LEU A 112 -4.44 -11.72 10.51
N SER A 113 -5.58 -11.92 9.85
CA SER A 113 -5.69 -12.71 8.62
C SER A 113 -5.57 -11.78 7.40
N ASN A 114 -5.60 -12.33 6.21
CA ASN A 114 -5.51 -11.60 4.96
C ASN A 114 -5.92 -12.48 3.77
N LEU A 115 -6.11 -11.88 2.60
CA LEU A 115 -6.24 -12.59 1.32
C LEU A 115 -4.86 -12.96 0.78
N GLU A 116 -3.95 -11.98 0.68
CA GLU A 116 -2.57 -12.18 0.26
C GLU A 116 -1.63 -11.32 1.10
N LEU A 117 -0.45 -11.86 1.42
CA LEU A 117 0.56 -11.19 2.25
C LEU A 117 1.89 -11.13 1.52
N PHE A 118 2.54 -9.97 1.58
CA PHE A 118 3.84 -9.71 1.00
C PHE A 118 4.83 -9.37 2.11
N PRO A 119 5.30 -10.38 2.87
CA PRO A 119 6.00 -10.16 4.13
C PRO A 119 7.46 -9.71 3.94
N GLN A 120 8.05 -9.99 2.78
CA GLN A 120 9.44 -9.65 2.46
C GLN A 120 9.49 -8.44 1.53
N ALA A 121 9.33 -7.25 2.12
CA ALA A 121 9.39 -5.97 1.40
C ALA A 121 10.60 -5.80 0.45
N PRO A 122 11.81 -6.30 0.76
CA PRO A 122 12.96 -6.23 -0.16
C PRO A 122 12.77 -6.94 -1.51
N LEU A 123 11.76 -7.82 -1.63
CA LEU A 123 11.49 -8.59 -2.85
C LEU A 123 10.36 -7.99 -3.70
N LEU A 124 9.80 -6.84 -3.31
CA LEU A 124 8.68 -6.20 -3.99
C LEU A 124 9.21 -5.12 -4.92
N ASP A 125 9.01 -5.33 -6.22
CA ASP A 125 9.33 -4.39 -7.29
C ASP A 125 8.04 -3.81 -7.90
N ALA A 126 8.21 -2.93 -8.89
CA ALA A 126 7.12 -2.29 -9.61
C ALA A 126 6.11 -3.29 -10.21
N GLU A 127 6.59 -4.42 -10.74
CA GLU A 127 5.75 -5.46 -11.31
C GLU A 127 4.87 -6.12 -10.24
N VAL A 128 5.45 -6.47 -9.10
CA VAL A 128 4.70 -7.07 -7.99
C VAL A 128 3.64 -6.09 -7.48
N PHE A 129 3.95 -4.81 -7.30
CA PHE A 129 2.94 -3.82 -6.89
C PHE A 129 1.79 -3.71 -7.89
N ARG A 130 2.06 -3.81 -9.19
CA ARG A 130 1.00 -3.83 -10.22
C ARG A 130 0.13 -5.08 -10.13
N MET A 131 0.75 -6.25 -9.94
CA MET A 131 0.01 -7.51 -9.74
C MET A 131 -0.87 -7.46 -8.49
N ILE A 132 -0.38 -6.87 -7.40
CA ILE A 132 -1.15 -6.65 -6.17
C ILE A 132 -2.40 -5.83 -6.47
N GLY A 133 -2.26 -4.70 -7.18
CA GLY A 133 -3.40 -3.87 -7.58
C GLY A 133 -4.42 -4.64 -8.43
N ALA A 134 -3.92 -5.42 -9.41
CA ALA A 134 -4.78 -6.22 -10.27
C ALA A 134 -5.54 -7.32 -9.50
N ASN A 135 -4.90 -8.00 -8.55
CA ASN A 135 -5.59 -8.98 -7.71
C ASN A 135 -6.59 -8.31 -6.77
N ALA A 136 -6.27 -7.12 -6.22
CA ALA A 136 -7.20 -6.35 -5.41
C ALA A 136 -8.53 -6.08 -6.13
N ALA A 137 -8.45 -5.62 -7.37
CA ALA A 137 -9.64 -5.33 -8.18
C ALA A 137 -10.43 -6.59 -8.53
N GLN A 138 -9.76 -7.70 -8.85
CA GLN A 138 -10.44 -8.98 -9.09
C GLN A 138 -11.17 -9.47 -7.82
N TYR A 139 -10.56 -9.37 -6.64
CA TYR A 139 -11.24 -9.67 -5.38
C TYR A 139 -12.42 -8.73 -5.11
N ALA A 140 -12.29 -7.43 -5.42
CA ALA A 140 -13.39 -6.46 -5.29
C ALA A 140 -14.60 -6.83 -6.16
N GLN A 141 -14.34 -7.47 -7.31
CA GLN A 141 -15.36 -8.01 -8.22
C GLN A 141 -15.87 -9.41 -7.82
N GLY A 142 -15.47 -9.93 -6.66
CA GLY A 142 -15.87 -11.25 -6.19
C GLY A 142 -15.22 -12.43 -6.92
N GLN A 143 -14.14 -12.18 -7.67
CA GLN A 143 -13.41 -13.22 -8.38
C GLN A 143 -12.41 -13.92 -7.45
N SER A 144 -11.91 -15.08 -7.90
CA SER A 144 -10.85 -15.84 -7.23
C SER A 144 -9.60 -15.85 -8.12
N PRO A 145 -8.85 -14.74 -8.21
CA PRO A 145 -7.63 -14.67 -9.02
C PRO A 145 -6.58 -15.67 -8.51
N ARG A 146 -5.66 -16.03 -9.40
CA ARG A 146 -4.44 -16.72 -8.97
C ARG A 146 -3.65 -15.75 -8.07
N PRO A 147 -3.28 -16.12 -6.84
CA PRO A 147 -2.48 -15.26 -5.97
C PRO A 147 -1.17 -14.85 -6.64
N VAL A 148 -0.68 -13.67 -6.32
CA VAL A 148 0.61 -13.17 -6.79
C VAL A 148 1.69 -14.18 -6.38
N PRO A 149 2.57 -14.63 -7.31
CA PRO A 149 3.58 -15.64 -7.01
C PRO A 149 4.42 -15.26 -5.79
N THR A 150 4.44 -16.13 -4.79
CA THR A 150 5.19 -15.89 -3.56
C THR A 150 6.68 -15.79 -3.86
N ARG A 151 7.29 -14.68 -3.43
CA ARG A 151 8.74 -14.50 -3.43
C ARG A 151 9.26 -14.73 -2.01
N ASN A 152 10.29 -15.56 -1.88
CA ASN A 152 10.92 -15.89 -0.60
C ASN A 152 12.43 -16.00 -0.77
N ASP A 153 13.17 -15.20 -0.01
CA ASP A 153 14.62 -15.24 0.10
C ASP A 153 15.01 -15.48 1.57
N GLN A 154 15.64 -16.62 1.84
CA GLN A 154 16.13 -16.98 3.17
C GLN A 154 17.16 -15.99 3.74
N MET A 155 17.83 -15.21 2.89
CA MET A 155 18.78 -14.16 3.27
C MET A 155 18.11 -12.79 3.45
N ALA A 156 16.82 -12.64 3.14
CA ALA A 156 16.11 -11.39 3.33
C ALA A 156 16.14 -10.94 4.79
N ARG A 157 15.88 -11.86 5.73
CA ARG A 157 15.90 -11.56 7.16
C ARG A 157 17.31 -11.19 7.65
N PRO A 158 18.37 -12.00 7.44
CA PRO A 158 19.74 -11.62 7.82
C PRO A 158 20.19 -10.25 7.29
N ARG A 159 19.83 -9.91 6.04
CA ARG A 159 20.25 -8.65 5.41
C ARG A 159 19.43 -7.44 5.86
N TRP A 160 18.12 -7.61 6.01
CA TRP A 160 17.20 -6.47 6.08
C TRP A 160 16.45 -6.32 7.39
N GLN A 161 16.43 -7.31 8.28
CA GLN A 161 15.60 -7.24 9.49
C GLN A 161 15.99 -6.07 10.40
N ALA A 162 17.28 -5.80 10.58
CA ALA A 162 17.76 -4.66 11.37
C ALA A 162 17.33 -3.32 10.74
N LYS A 163 17.51 -3.14 9.42
CA LYS A 163 17.04 -1.94 8.70
C LYS A 163 15.52 -1.80 8.79
N ALA A 164 14.77 -2.89 8.62
CA ALA A 164 13.31 -2.93 8.70
C ALA A 164 12.79 -2.52 10.09
N ALA A 165 13.49 -2.89 11.16
CA ALA A 165 13.17 -2.48 12.52
C ALA A 165 13.39 -0.97 12.73
N LEU A 166 14.53 -0.43 12.28
CA LEU A 166 14.82 1.00 12.37
C LEU A 166 13.85 1.86 11.55
N LEU A 167 13.50 1.42 10.33
CA LEU A 167 12.51 2.09 9.50
C LEU A 167 11.12 2.08 10.17
N HIS A 168 10.73 0.95 10.77
CA HIS A 168 9.45 0.85 11.46
C HIS A 168 9.42 1.67 12.75
N LEU A 169 10.53 1.78 13.49
CA LEU A 169 10.64 2.68 14.64
C LEU A 169 10.42 4.14 14.23
N LYS A 170 11.06 4.59 13.14
CA LYS A 170 10.84 5.94 12.60
C LYS A 170 9.41 6.17 12.10
N GLU A 171 8.79 5.16 11.50
CA GLU A 171 7.38 5.22 11.10
C GLU A 171 6.44 5.27 12.31
N PHE A 172 6.81 4.59 13.39
CA PHE A 172 6.07 4.62 14.67
C PHE A 172 6.09 6.02 15.30
N ASP A 173 7.19 6.77 15.19
CA ASP A 173 7.27 8.16 15.65
C ASP A 173 6.31 9.11 14.90
N CYS A 174 5.84 8.71 13.72
CA CYS A 174 4.83 9.45 12.95
C CYS A 174 3.39 9.09 13.31
N ILE A 175 3.16 8.22 14.31
CA ILE A 175 1.81 7.89 14.78
C ILE A 175 1.20 9.12 15.48
N ASP A 176 0.02 9.48 15.03
CA ASP A 176 -0.82 10.50 15.66
C ASP A 176 -2.16 9.86 16.04
N LYS A 177 -2.39 9.72 17.35
CA LYS A 177 -3.57 9.04 17.91
C LYS A 177 -4.84 9.90 17.83
N ASP A 178 -4.67 11.22 17.80
CA ASP A 178 -5.76 12.18 17.77
C ASP A 178 -6.22 12.44 16.33
N ARG A 179 -5.35 12.16 15.36
CA ARG A 179 -5.64 12.30 13.94
C ARG A 179 -6.41 11.12 13.36
N ASN A 180 -7.59 11.40 12.82
CA ASN A 180 -8.38 10.42 12.05
C ASN A 180 -7.72 10.14 10.70
N ALA A 181 -8.08 9.00 10.10
CA ALA A 181 -7.65 8.70 8.75
C ALA A 181 -8.24 9.73 7.77
N VAL A 182 -7.44 10.13 6.78
CA VAL A 182 -7.81 11.11 5.76
C VAL A 182 -7.70 10.47 4.39
N GLU A 183 -8.59 10.89 3.50
CA GLU A 183 -8.48 10.58 2.09
C GLU A 183 -7.48 11.53 1.44
N VAL A 184 -6.64 10.98 0.57
CA VAL A 184 -5.57 11.72 -0.09
C VAL A 184 -5.59 11.51 -1.60
N GLU A 185 -5.31 12.58 -2.33
CA GLU A 185 -5.04 12.53 -3.76
C GLU A 185 -3.52 12.42 -4.00
N PRO A 186 -3.04 11.33 -4.62
CA PRO A 186 -1.63 11.20 -4.98
C PRO A 186 -1.28 12.02 -6.22
N VAL A 187 -0.44 13.03 -6.04
CA VAL A 187 0.10 13.85 -7.13
C VAL A 187 1.51 13.36 -7.45
N ILE A 188 1.69 12.80 -8.65
CA ILE A 188 2.96 12.29 -9.13
C ILE A 188 3.53 13.29 -10.14
N THR A 189 4.61 13.97 -9.76
CA THR A 189 5.31 14.92 -10.62
C THR A 189 6.59 14.32 -11.16
N LYS A 190 6.88 14.60 -12.44
CA LYS A 190 8.15 14.29 -13.06
C LYS A 190 9.14 15.39 -12.67
N VAL A 191 10.29 14.99 -12.14
CA VAL A 191 11.42 15.90 -11.91
C VAL A 191 12.34 15.72 -13.11
N ASP A 192 12.50 16.81 -13.87
CA ASP A 192 13.43 16.89 -15.00
C ASP A 192 14.89 17.05 -14.50
#